data_AF-T1DE98-F1
#
_entry.id   AF-T1DE98-F1
#
_cell.length_a   1.000
_cell.length_b   1.000
_cell.length_c   1.000
_cell.angle_alpha   90.00
_cell.angle_beta   90.00
_cell.angle_gamma   90.00
#
_symmetry.space_group_name_H-M   'P 1'
#
loop_
_entity.id
_entity.type
_entity.pdbx_description
1 polymer ?
#
loop_
_entity_poly.entity_id
_entity_poly.type
_entity_poly.pdbx_seq_one_letter_code
_entity_poly.pdbx_strand_id
1 'polypeptide(L)'
;TGTYNLGFVAVSRAAGPFLAWWQVRLRRDAIVDPRAMLFTDQRWVDLAPGYFPVHILRDPGCNVAYWNLGTRTIAWSGGAYTVNGHPLRFLHFSGYDPDRPHLLSRHQGERPRVLLSERPLLRSLCDRYRGRLLLAGWGDPDLPAYGYGRVPDGPAIDRLMRRCYRRALLASEADGRPE
;
A
#
# COMPACT_ATOMS: atom_id res chain seq x y z
N THR A 1 0.10 8.12 7.67
CA THR A 1 1.08 7.15 7.14
C THR A 1 2.00 6.74 8.27
N GLY A 2 2.50 5.51 8.26
CA GLY A 2 3.52 5.04 9.22
C GLY A 2 4.92 5.53 8.88
N THR A 3 5.87 5.36 9.81
CA THR A 3 7.31 5.63 9.63
C THR A 3 7.91 4.66 8.61
N TYR A 4 7.55 3.38 8.70
CA TYR A 4 7.89 2.38 7.69
C TYR A 4 6.72 2.18 6.73
N ASN A 5 7.02 1.88 5.46
CA ASN A 5 6.00 1.58 4.46
C ASN A 5 5.98 0.09 4.14
N LEU A 6 4.80 -0.53 4.29
CA LEU A 6 4.61 -1.96 4.05
C LEU A 6 4.21 -2.30 2.60
N GLY A 7 4.53 -1.44 1.64
CA GLY A 7 4.61 -1.85 0.24
C GLY A 7 5.62 -2.98 0.01
N PHE A 8 6.51 -3.22 0.98
CA PHE A 8 7.36 -4.39 1.03
C PHE A 8 7.71 -4.76 2.48
N VAL A 9 7.59 -6.04 2.81
CA VAL A 9 8.09 -6.63 4.05
C VAL A 9 8.64 -8.03 3.73
N ALA A 10 9.80 -8.35 4.28
CA ALA A 10 10.38 -9.69 4.21
C ALA A 10 10.43 -10.27 5.61
N VAL A 11 10.02 -11.54 5.74
CA VAL A 11 10.02 -12.26 7.02
C VAL A 11 10.80 -13.56 6.87
N SER A 12 11.56 -13.91 7.91
CA SER A 12 12.24 -15.21 7.98
C SER A 12 11.34 -16.25 8.65
N ARG A 13 11.75 -17.52 8.62
CA ARG A 13 11.07 -18.58 9.39
C ARG A 13 11.03 -18.31 10.89
N ALA A 14 12.00 -17.54 11.41
CA ALA A 14 12.07 -17.16 12.82
C ALA A 14 11.12 -16.00 13.20
N ALA A 15 10.44 -15.38 12.23
CA ALA A 15 9.55 -14.24 12.48
C ALA A 15 8.19 -14.62 13.11
N GLY A 16 8.00 -15.88 13.51
CA GLY A 16 6.77 -16.37 14.14
C GLY A 16 6.22 -15.47 15.27
N PRO A 17 7.05 -15.06 16.25
CA PRO A 17 6.60 -14.14 17.31
C PRO A 17 6.11 -12.78 16.78
N PHE A 18 6.79 -12.22 15.78
CA PHE A 18 6.37 -10.97 15.13
C PHE A 18 5.04 -11.15 14.38
N LEU A 19 4.89 -12.23 13.62
CA LEU A 19 3.67 -12.51 12.85
C LEU A 19 2.46 -12.75 13.76
N ALA A 20 2.63 -13.53 14.83
CA ALA A 20 1.58 -13.75 15.82
C ALA A 20 1.18 -12.44 16.50
N TRP A 21 2.17 -11.63 16.90
CA TRP A 21 1.93 -10.31 17.47
C TRP A 21 1.16 -9.41 16.50
N TRP A 22 1.58 -9.33 15.25
CA TRP A 22 0.98 -8.47 14.23
C TRP A 22 -0.44 -8.91 13.89
N GLN A 23 -0.67 -10.21 13.68
CA GLN A 23 -1.97 -10.81 13.39
C GLN A 23 -3.04 -10.41 14.40
N VAL A 24 -2.73 -10.44 15.69
CA VAL A 24 -3.67 -10.05 16.76
C VAL A 24 -4.18 -8.61 16.56
N ARG A 25 -3.28 -7.68 16.22
CA ARG A 25 -3.66 -6.28 15.97
C ARG A 25 -4.46 -6.15 14.68
N LEU A 26 -4.05 -6.85 13.63
CA LEU A 26 -4.72 -6.78 12.32
C LEU A 26 -6.15 -7.31 12.35
N ARG A 27 -6.48 -8.21 13.30
CA ARG A 27 -7.81 -8.81 13.42
C ARG A 27 -8.92 -7.75 13.44
N ARG A 28 -8.72 -6.63 14.16
CA ARG A 28 -9.74 -5.57 14.31
C ARG A 28 -9.24 -4.16 14.00
N ASP A 29 -7.93 -3.94 13.96
CA ASP A 29 -7.34 -2.61 13.86
C ASP A 29 -6.55 -2.37 12.57
N ALA A 30 -6.74 -3.23 11.55
CA ALA A 30 -6.29 -2.98 10.18
C ALA A 30 -7.21 -1.98 9.46
N ILE A 31 -7.42 -0.80 10.04
CA ILE A 31 -8.35 0.23 9.54
C ILE A 31 -7.64 1.54 9.24
N VAL A 32 -8.29 2.40 8.45
CA VAL A 32 -7.86 3.78 8.24
C VAL A 32 -8.57 4.68 9.25
N ASP A 33 -7.90 4.96 10.36
CA ASP A 33 -8.37 5.91 11.38
C ASP A 33 -7.17 6.73 11.94
N PRO A 34 -6.83 7.85 11.28
CA PRO A 34 -5.73 8.70 11.71
C PRO A 34 -5.90 9.28 13.12
N ARG A 35 -7.14 9.46 13.61
CA ARG A 35 -7.40 10.00 14.96
C ARG A 35 -7.02 8.99 16.04
N ALA A 36 -7.23 7.72 15.76
CA ALA A 36 -6.80 6.61 16.61
C ALA A 36 -5.34 6.20 16.36
N MET A 37 -4.58 6.95 15.56
CA MET A 37 -3.22 6.58 15.12
C MET A 37 -3.17 5.21 14.43
N LEU A 38 -4.22 4.85 13.69
CA LEU A 38 -4.31 3.61 12.91
C LEU A 38 -4.26 3.90 11.42
N PHE A 39 -3.48 3.10 10.70
CA PHE A 39 -3.44 3.13 9.25
C PHE A 39 -3.13 1.75 8.71
N THR A 40 -4.20 1.01 8.44
CA THR A 40 -4.16 -0.37 7.90
C THR A 40 -3.23 -1.25 8.74
N ASP A 41 -2.53 -2.16 8.09
CA ASP A 41 -1.50 -2.99 8.68
C ASP A 41 -0.18 -2.24 8.94
N GLN A 42 0.09 -1.20 8.14
CA GLN A 42 1.35 -0.46 8.15
C GLN A 42 1.71 0.18 9.49
N ARG A 43 0.76 0.85 10.14
CA ARG A 43 1.07 1.67 11.32
C ARG A 43 1.55 0.85 12.51
N TRP A 44 1.12 -0.40 12.62
CA TRP A 44 1.56 -1.31 13.66
C TRP A 44 3.06 -1.61 13.58
N VAL A 45 3.63 -1.70 12.38
CA VAL A 45 5.05 -2.05 12.21
C VAL A 45 5.99 -0.93 12.66
N ASP A 46 5.50 0.28 12.90
CA ASP A 46 6.30 1.34 13.54
C ASP A 46 6.76 0.96 14.96
N LEU A 47 6.04 0.06 15.62
CA LEU A 47 6.39 -0.46 16.94
C LEU A 47 7.39 -1.63 16.85
N ALA A 48 7.45 -2.35 15.73
CA ALA A 48 8.20 -3.59 15.60
C ALA A 48 9.68 -3.49 16.00
N PRO A 49 10.44 -2.41 15.67
CA PRO A 49 11.83 -2.28 16.10
C PRO A 49 12.03 -2.26 17.62
N GLY A 50 11.00 -1.92 18.40
CA GLY A 50 11.05 -1.95 19.86
C GLY A 50 10.72 -3.31 20.49
N TYR A 51 10.11 -4.22 19.73
CA TYR A 51 9.67 -5.54 20.23
C TYR A 51 10.45 -6.72 19.63
N PHE A 52 11.02 -6.56 18.45
CA PHE A 52 11.60 -7.66 17.68
C PHE A 52 12.95 -7.29 17.05
N PRO A 53 13.85 -8.27 16.85
CA PRO A 53 15.02 -8.05 16.02
C PRO A 53 14.59 -7.84 14.57
N VAL A 54 14.84 -6.65 14.04
CA VAL A 54 14.45 -6.26 12.68
C VAL A 54 15.63 -5.70 11.89
N HIS A 55 15.56 -5.84 10.56
CA HIS A 55 16.44 -5.14 9.64
C HIS A 55 15.67 -4.03 8.92
N ILE A 56 16.14 -2.79 9.03
CA ILE A 56 15.57 -1.66 8.29
C ILE A 56 16.29 -1.56 6.94
N LEU A 57 15.61 -1.98 5.88
CA LEU A 57 16.10 -1.86 4.51
C LEU A 57 16.09 -0.39 4.05
N ARG A 58 17.29 0.19 3.84
CA ARG A 58 17.46 1.60 3.44
C ARG A 58 17.91 1.79 1.98
N ASP A 59 18.00 0.72 1.19
CA ASP A 59 18.37 0.80 -0.23
C ASP A 59 17.44 1.78 -0.98
N PRO A 60 17.97 2.85 -1.61
CA PRO A 60 17.16 3.84 -2.31
C PRO A 60 16.48 3.28 -3.57
N GLY A 61 16.94 2.14 -4.11
CA GLY A 61 16.30 1.43 -5.21
C GLY A 61 15.05 0.63 -4.81
N CYS A 62 14.81 0.45 -3.51
CA CYS A 62 13.65 -0.27 -2.99
C CYS A 62 12.52 0.69 -2.58
N ASN A 63 11.27 0.33 -2.89
CA ASN A 63 10.08 1.07 -2.47
C ASN A 63 10.09 2.55 -2.89
N VAL A 64 10.52 2.80 -4.13
CA VAL A 64 10.55 4.14 -4.73
C VAL A 64 9.11 4.56 -5.04
N ALA A 65 8.68 5.73 -4.59
CA ALA A 65 7.28 6.14 -4.64
C ALA A 65 7.13 7.67 -4.62
N TYR A 66 5.92 8.16 -4.86
CA TYR A 66 5.66 9.60 -4.96
C TYR A 66 6.12 10.42 -3.74
N TRP A 67 6.16 9.83 -2.54
CA TRP A 67 6.56 10.53 -1.30
C TRP A 67 8.08 10.67 -1.13
N ASN A 68 8.89 9.84 -1.77
CA ASN A 68 10.36 9.85 -1.63
C ASN A 68 11.11 10.30 -2.89
N LEU A 69 10.42 10.53 -4.00
CA LEU A 69 11.00 11.05 -5.25
C LEU A 69 11.55 12.49 -5.17
N GLY A 70 11.31 13.20 -4.07
CA GLY A 70 11.98 14.48 -3.79
C GLY A 70 13.46 14.32 -3.45
N THR A 71 13.88 13.15 -2.92
CA THR A 71 15.27 12.85 -2.54
C THR A 71 15.85 11.66 -3.30
N ARG A 72 15.09 11.12 -4.26
CA ARG A 72 15.46 9.97 -5.09
C ARG A 72 15.43 10.35 -6.56
N THR A 73 16.60 10.40 -7.17
CA THR A 73 16.79 10.72 -8.58
C THR A 73 16.86 9.43 -9.38
N ILE A 74 15.92 9.28 -10.32
CA ILE A 74 15.92 8.18 -11.28
C ILE A 74 16.81 8.56 -12.45
N ALA A 75 17.72 7.66 -12.83
CA ALA A 75 18.56 7.79 -14.02
C ALA A 75 18.50 6.51 -14.86
N TRP A 76 19.00 6.60 -16.09
CA TRP A 76 19.22 5.46 -16.98
C TRP A 76 20.72 5.37 -17.26
N SER A 77 21.34 4.26 -16.86
CA SER A 77 22.78 4.05 -17.03
C SER A 77 23.05 2.57 -17.26
N GLY A 78 23.94 2.25 -18.20
CA GLY A 78 24.35 0.87 -18.48
C GLY A 78 23.19 -0.06 -18.86
N GLY A 79 22.15 0.46 -19.52
CA GLY A 79 20.97 -0.33 -19.91
C GLY A 79 19.99 -0.65 -18.78
N ALA A 80 20.12 0.00 -17.62
CA ALA A 80 19.23 -0.20 -16.49
C ALA A 80 18.79 1.12 -15.84
N TYR A 81 17.64 1.08 -15.15
CA TYR A 81 17.22 2.16 -14.27
C TYR A 81 18.01 2.13 -12.98
N THR A 82 18.49 3.29 -12.54
CA THR A 82 19.12 3.48 -11.24
C THR A 82 18.41 4.56 -10.43
N VAL A 83 18.57 4.50 -9.11
CA VAL A 83 18.08 5.48 -8.14
C VAL A 83 19.23 5.86 -7.23
N ASN A 84 19.65 7.13 -7.29
CA ASN A 84 20.82 7.62 -6.56
C ASN A 84 22.07 6.74 -6.78
N GLY A 85 22.27 6.25 -8.01
CA GLY A 85 23.40 5.36 -8.35
C GLY A 85 23.20 3.87 -8.03
N HIS A 86 22.19 3.50 -7.25
CA HIS A 86 21.87 2.09 -6.98
C HIS A 86 20.88 1.54 -8.02
N PRO A 87 20.88 0.24 -8.33
CA PRO A 87 19.88 -0.33 -9.23
C PRO A 87 18.44 -0.11 -8.72
N LEU A 88 17.53 0.33 -9.59
CA LEU A 88 16.11 0.37 -9.26
C LEU A 88 15.61 -1.06 -9.05
N ARG A 89 15.21 -1.41 -7.83
CA ARG A 89 14.67 -2.73 -7.49
C ARG A 89 13.17 -2.80 -7.75
N PHE A 90 12.41 -1.85 -7.20
CA PHE A 90 10.99 -1.76 -7.44
C PHE A 90 10.42 -0.36 -7.17
N LEU A 91 9.48 0.04 -8.04
CA LEU A 91 8.64 1.22 -7.87
C LEU A 91 7.32 0.79 -7.22
N HIS A 92 6.90 1.51 -6.19
CA HIS A 92 5.62 1.30 -5.51
C HIS A 92 4.58 2.27 -6.08
N PHE A 93 3.71 1.73 -6.94
CA PHE A 93 2.62 2.44 -7.64
C PHE A 93 1.41 2.74 -6.73
N SER A 94 1.65 3.18 -5.49
CA SER A 94 0.59 3.43 -4.50
C SER A 94 -0.37 4.52 -5.00
N GLY A 95 -1.60 4.14 -5.29
CA GLY A 95 -2.63 5.04 -5.80
C GLY A 95 -2.45 5.45 -7.27
N TYR A 96 -1.62 4.74 -8.04
CA TYR A 96 -1.59 4.90 -9.50
C TYR A 96 -2.94 4.48 -10.10
N ASP A 97 -3.37 5.21 -11.13
CA ASP A 97 -4.64 5.02 -11.80
C ASP A 97 -4.39 4.96 -13.32
N PRO A 98 -4.55 3.79 -13.97
CA PRO A 98 -4.39 3.63 -15.42
C PRO A 98 -5.28 4.54 -16.27
N ASP A 99 -6.42 4.99 -15.74
CA ASP A 99 -7.35 5.88 -16.42
C ASP A 99 -6.96 7.37 -16.26
N ARG A 100 -6.03 7.65 -15.35
CA ARG A 100 -5.40 8.97 -15.17
C ARG A 100 -3.88 8.87 -15.29
N PRO A 101 -3.36 8.42 -16.45
CA PRO A 101 -1.95 8.05 -16.60
C PRO A 101 -0.97 9.22 -16.49
N HIS A 102 -1.47 10.46 -16.54
CA HIS A 102 -0.69 11.68 -16.33
C HIS A 102 -0.37 11.94 -14.85
N LEU A 103 -1.06 11.28 -13.92
CA LEU A 103 -0.81 11.36 -12.48
C LEU A 103 -0.02 10.14 -12.01
N LEU A 104 1.05 10.36 -11.25
CA LEU A 104 1.78 9.27 -10.60
C LEU A 104 0.95 8.61 -9.48
N SER A 105 0.16 9.40 -8.76
CA SER A 105 -0.69 8.89 -7.69
C SER A 105 -1.85 9.82 -7.40
N ARG A 106 -3.05 9.27 -7.22
CA ARG A 106 -4.23 10.00 -6.73
C ARG A 106 -4.04 10.58 -5.33
N HIS A 107 -3.06 10.09 -4.57
CA HIS A 107 -2.75 10.57 -3.22
C HIS A 107 -1.96 11.90 -3.20
N GLN A 108 -1.57 12.42 -4.38
CA GLN A 108 -0.89 13.71 -4.49
C GLN A 108 -1.85 14.91 -4.52
N GLY A 109 -3.15 14.69 -4.66
CA GLY A 109 -4.15 15.76 -4.79
C GLY A 109 -4.04 16.54 -6.10
N GLU A 110 -4.66 17.71 -6.15
CA GLU A 110 -4.73 18.56 -7.37
C GLU A 110 -3.42 19.26 -7.73
N ARG A 111 -2.51 19.42 -6.76
CA ARG A 111 -1.20 20.07 -6.95
C ARG A 111 -0.07 19.06 -6.68
N PRO A 112 0.17 18.13 -7.62
CA PRO A 112 1.14 17.07 -7.42
C PRO A 112 2.59 17.60 -7.31
N ARG A 113 3.29 17.18 -6.24
CA ARG A 113 4.73 17.46 -6.05
C ARG A 113 5.64 16.81 -7.09
N VAL A 114 5.15 15.74 -7.73
CA VAL A 114 5.86 15.02 -8.79
C VAL A 114 5.03 15.13 -10.06
N LEU A 115 5.57 15.84 -11.05
CA LEU A 115 4.97 15.99 -12.37
C LEU A 115 5.60 14.97 -13.33
N LEU A 116 4.79 14.07 -13.88
CA LEU A 116 5.27 13.06 -14.84
C LEU A 116 5.74 13.68 -16.16
N SER A 117 5.20 14.84 -16.53
CA SER A 117 5.65 15.62 -17.69
C SER A 117 7.10 16.07 -17.60
N GLU A 118 7.62 16.29 -16.39
CA GLU A 118 8.99 16.75 -16.13
C GLU A 118 9.95 15.58 -15.85
N ARG A 119 9.44 14.35 -15.80
CA ARG A 119 10.21 13.15 -15.41
C ARG A 119 10.04 12.03 -16.44
N PRO A 120 10.64 12.15 -17.64
CA PRO A 120 10.43 11.21 -18.74
C PRO A 120 10.76 9.75 -18.38
N LEU A 121 11.85 9.50 -17.64
CA LEU A 121 12.20 8.15 -17.18
C LEU A 121 11.15 7.54 -16.24
N LEU A 122 10.58 8.35 -15.35
CA LEU A 122 9.52 7.91 -14.45
C LEU A 122 8.20 7.69 -15.21
N ARG A 123 7.89 8.56 -16.18
CA ARG A 123 6.77 8.37 -17.09
C ARG A 123 6.89 7.04 -17.86
N SER A 124 8.05 6.74 -18.42
CA SER A 124 8.29 5.45 -19.11
C SER A 124 8.05 4.23 -18.20
N LEU A 125 8.43 4.31 -16.91
CA LEU A 125 8.12 3.26 -15.94
C LEU A 125 6.61 3.12 -15.69
N CYS A 126 5.88 4.24 -15.61
CA CYS A 126 4.43 4.26 -15.46
C CYS A 126 3.71 3.71 -16.70
N ASP A 127 4.13 4.14 -17.89
CA ASP A 127 3.56 3.68 -19.16
C ASP A 127 3.75 2.17 -19.34
N ARG A 128 4.92 1.64 -18.96
CA ARG A 128 5.17 0.19 -18.95
C ARG A 128 4.27 -0.55 -17.95
N TYR A 129 4.09 -0.01 -16.76
CA TYR A 129 3.20 -0.62 -15.76
C TYR A 129 1.74 -0.59 -16.21
N ARG A 130 1.28 0.52 -16.77
CA ARG A 130 -0.03 0.66 -17.38
C ARG A 130 -0.26 -0.36 -18.47
N GLY A 131 0.69 -0.53 -19.39
CA GLY A 131 0.60 -1.55 -20.44
C GLY A 131 0.39 -2.95 -19.87
N ARG A 132 1.10 -3.30 -18.79
CA ARG A 132 0.92 -4.59 -18.09
C ARG A 132 -0.46 -4.71 -17.43
N LEU A 133 -0.98 -3.64 -16.84
CA LEU A 133 -2.32 -3.65 -16.24
C LEU A 133 -3.42 -3.82 -17.30
N LEU A 134 -3.32 -3.14 -18.44
CA LEU A 134 -4.26 -3.30 -19.54
C LEU A 134 -4.24 -4.72 -20.11
N LEU A 135 -3.04 -5.28 -20.32
CA LEU A 135 -2.90 -6.67 -20.77
C LEU A 135 -3.44 -7.68 -19.75
N ALA A 136 -3.45 -7.33 -18.46
CA ALA A 136 -4.02 -8.15 -17.39
C ALA A 136 -5.54 -7.97 -17.21
N GLY A 137 -6.20 -7.19 -18.07
CA GLY A 137 -7.65 -6.98 -18.03
C GLY A 137 -8.11 -5.77 -17.23
N TRP A 138 -7.25 -4.77 -16.97
CA TRP A 138 -7.74 -3.53 -16.34
C TRP A 138 -8.90 -2.92 -17.15
N GLY A 139 -10.04 -2.71 -16.49
CA GLY A 139 -11.27 -2.20 -17.11
C GLY A 139 -12.16 -3.28 -17.73
N ASP A 140 -11.74 -4.55 -17.70
CA ASP A 140 -12.55 -5.68 -18.16
C ASP A 140 -13.73 -5.91 -17.20
N PRO A 141 -15.00 -5.83 -17.68
CA PRO A 141 -16.18 -6.06 -16.86
C PRO A 141 -16.32 -7.52 -16.39
N ASP A 142 -15.64 -8.47 -17.04
CA ASP A 142 -15.70 -9.89 -16.70
C ASP A 142 -14.74 -10.25 -15.56
N LEU A 143 -13.86 -9.34 -15.15
CA LEU A 143 -13.02 -9.56 -13.97
C LEU A 143 -13.89 -9.65 -12.70
N PRO A 144 -13.59 -10.60 -11.80
CA PRO A 144 -14.36 -10.74 -10.58
C PRO A 144 -14.28 -9.47 -9.75
N ALA A 145 -15.46 -8.94 -9.40
CA ALA A 145 -15.56 -7.81 -8.49
C ALA A 145 -14.93 -8.17 -7.12
N TYR A 146 -14.56 -7.14 -6.36
CA TYR A 146 -14.06 -7.32 -5.00
C TYR A 146 -15.08 -8.10 -4.15
N GLY A 147 -14.74 -9.34 -3.77
CA GLY A 147 -15.67 -10.29 -3.16
C GLY A 147 -16.29 -9.85 -1.84
N TYR A 148 -15.66 -8.91 -1.13
CA TYR A 148 -16.19 -8.33 0.11
C TYR A 148 -16.90 -6.99 -0.12
N GLY A 149 -17.24 -6.66 -1.37
CA GLY A 149 -17.88 -5.41 -1.77
C GLY A 149 -19.41 -5.42 -1.66
N ARG A 150 -20.03 -6.59 -1.48
CA ARG A 150 -21.49 -6.78 -1.42
C ARG A 150 -21.87 -7.79 -0.35
N VAL A 151 -23.07 -7.62 0.20
CA VAL A 151 -23.73 -8.66 0.99
C VAL A 151 -24.19 -9.76 0.01
N PRO A 152 -24.15 -11.05 0.37
CA PRO A 152 -24.78 -12.10 -0.43
C PRO A 152 -26.23 -11.73 -0.75
N ASP A 153 -26.58 -11.70 -2.03
CA ASP A 153 -27.90 -11.29 -2.54
C ASP A 153 -28.39 -9.90 -2.07
N GLY A 154 -27.45 -9.01 -1.73
CA GLY A 154 -27.77 -7.74 -1.07
C GLY A 154 -27.04 -6.51 -1.64
N PRO A 155 -27.17 -5.37 -0.94
CA PRO A 155 -26.61 -4.11 -1.39
C PRO A 155 -25.07 -4.11 -1.36
N ALA A 156 -24.49 -3.11 -2.03
CA ALA A 156 -23.07 -2.81 -1.90
C ALA A 156 -22.75 -2.43 -0.45
N ILE A 157 -21.66 -3.00 0.09
CA ILE A 157 -21.18 -2.71 1.44
C ILE A 157 -20.40 -1.39 1.40
N ASP A 158 -21.05 -0.32 1.83
CA ASP A 158 -20.45 0.99 1.92
C ASP A 158 -19.57 1.17 3.18
N ARG A 159 -19.00 2.37 3.36
CA ARG A 159 -18.15 2.70 4.51
C ARG A 159 -18.93 2.79 5.82
N LEU A 160 -20.19 3.20 5.79
CA LEU A 160 -21.02 3.34 7.00
C LEU A 160 -21.39 1.95 7.53
N MET A 161 -21.84 1.05 6.65
CA MET A 161 -22.13 -0.35 6.96
C MET A 161 -20.93 -1.03 7.61
N ARG A 162 -19.72 -0.87 7.04
CA ARG A 162 -18.48 -1.42 7.64
C ARG A 162 -18.22 -0.90 9.05
N ARG A 163 -18.43 0.40 9.29
CA ARG A 163 -18.24 1.02 10.60
C ARG A 163 -19.27 0.55 11.62
N CYS A 164 -20.54 0.49 11.24
CA CYS A 164 -21.61 -0.02 12.08
C CYS A 164 -21.39 -1.49 12.45
N TYR A 165 -21.06 -2.33 11.47
CA TYR A 165 -20.73 -3.73 11.69
C TYR A 165 -19.55 -3.89 12.64
N ARG A 166 -18.42 -3.21 12.38
CA ARG A 166 -17.24 -3.26 13.25
C ARG A 166 -17.58 -2.86 14.69
N ARG A 167 -18.38 -1.79 14.88
CA ARG A 167 -18.78 -1.34 16.21
C ARG A 167 -19.61 -2.40 16.95
N ALA A 168 -20.59 -3.00 16.27
CA ALA A 168 -21.42 -4.06 16.84
C ALA A 168 -20.58 -5.29 17.20
N LEU A 169 -19.65 -5.68 16.31
CA LEU A 169 -18.76 -6.81 16.51
C LEU A 169 -17.84 -6.61 17.72
N LEU A 170 -17.21 -5.44 17.85
CA LEU A 170 -16.38 -5.14 19.02
C LEU A 170 -17.16 -5.13 20.34
N ALA A 171 -18.40 -4.64 20.33
CA ALA A 171 -19.27 -4.71 21.50
C ALA A 171 -19.61 -6.16 21.87
N SER A 172 -19.94 -6.99 20.88
CA SER A 172 -20.21 -8.42 21.08
C SER A 172 -19.02 -9.18 21.65
N GLU A 173 -17.81 -8.93 21.12
CA GLU A 173 -16.58 -9.54 21.61
C GLU A 173 -16.25 -9.09 23.04
N ALA A 174 -16.48 -7.82 23.39
CA ALA A 174 -16.31 -7.31 24.75
C ALA A 174 -17.26 -7.97 25.76
N ASP A 175 -18.45 -8.37 25.31
CA ASP A 175 -19.43 -9.12 26.10
C ASP A 175 -19.14 -10.64 26.16
N GLY A 176 -18.01 -11.09 25.59
CA GLY A 176 -17.59 -12.49 25.61
C GLY A 176 -18.39 -13.41 24.68
N ARG A 177 -19.15 -12.85 23.73
CA ARG A 177 -19.90 -13.63 22.75
C ARG A 177 -19.02 -13.99 21.55
N PRO A 178 -19.04 -15.25 21.07
CA PRO A 178 -18.32 -15.63 19.86
C PRO A 178 -18.87 -14.90 18.62
N GLU A 179 -18.04 -14.83 17.59
CA GLU A 179 -18.35 -14.27 16.26
C GLU A 179 -19.39 -15.11 15.51
#